data_AF-E4Z4C5-F1
#
_entry.id   AF-E4Z4C5-F1
#
_cell.length_a   1.000
_cell.length_b   1.000
_cell.length_c   1.000
_cell.angle_alpha   90.00
_cell.angle_beta   90.00
_cell.angle_gamma   90.00
#
_symmetry.space_group_name_H-M   'P 1'
#
loop_
_entity.id
_entity.type
_entity.pdbx_description
1 polymer ?
#
loop_
_entity_poly.entity_id
_entity_poly.type
_entity_poly.pdbx_seq_one_letter_code
_entity_poly.pdbx_strand_id
1 'polypeptide(L)'
;RIMFNVLSGRNRNNKSFIRELFNYGCHCYPGGSKNILKSGRGKPLDAIDQYCQQHKICYKCINSIFNDGQWKGDESRCNPAESSYKMIANMSAYSVRCSEDQNPCRRAICECDLNYAQQLTGLDFEANHNPDFLQRNGFDYDSNCVKRGSPSEKVAQCCGDRNSFPFPQMLTKQKNECCANVAFNSAREECCAENVVAKIGKCSQY
;
A
#
# COMPACT_ATOMS: atom_id res chain seq x y z
N ARG A 1 -2.22 4.03 -14.43
CA ARG A 1 -2.02 5.15 -15.40
C ARG A 1 -3.29 5.96 -15.65
N ILE A 2 -4.43 5.32 -15.93
CA ILE A 2 -5.70 6.03 -16.14
C ILE A 2 -6.12 6.80 -14.88
N MET A 3 -6.08 6.18 -13.69
CA MET A 3 -6.38 6.87 -12.41
C MET A 3 -5.63 8.18 -12.22
N PHE A 4 -4.30 8.20 -12.34
CA PHE A 4 -3.49 9.41 -12.19
C PHE A 4 -3.91 10.54 -13.14
N ASN A 5 -4.27 10.23 -14.39
CA ASN A 5 -4.67 11.24 -15.36
C ASN A 5 -6.04 11.85 -15.00
N VAL A 6 -6.99 11.03 -14.53
CA VAL A 6 -8.30 11.52 -14.10
C VAL A 6 -8.18 12.39 -12.85
N LEU A 7 -7.47 11.89 -11.83
CA LEU A 7 -7.35 12.56 -10.53
C LEU A 7 -6.54 13.86 -10.58
N SER A 8 -5.52 13.95 -11.45
CA SER A 8 -4.70 15.16 -11.59
C SER A 8 -5.37 16.26 -12.43
N GLY A 9 -6.54 15.98 -13.02
CA GLY A 9 -7.24 16.89 -13.94
C GLY A 9 -6.42 17.36 -15.14
N ARG A 10 -5.34 16.62 -15.45
CA ARG A 10 -4.34 17.00 -16.46
C ARG A 10 -4.20 15.89 -17.50
N ASN A 11 -4.32 16.26 -18.76
CA ASN A 11 -3.94 15.41 -19.88
C ASN A 11 -2.43 15.54 -20.14
N ARG A 12 -1.60 15.20 -19.15
CA ARG A 12 -0.14 15.18 -19.33
C ARG A 12 0.26 13.83 -19.89
N ASN A 13 1.04 13.82 -20.97
CA ASN A 13 1.75 12.64 -21.44
C ASN A 13 2.74 12.20 -20.35
N ASN A 14 2.24 11.36 -19.45
CA ASN A 14 2.69 11.12 -18.09
C ASN A 14 3.95 10.22 -17.98
N LYS A 15 4.75 10.13 -19.05
CA LYS A 15 5.96 9.30 -19.10
C LYS A 15 7.04 9.81 -18.13
N SER A 16 7.13 11.13 -17.95
CA SER A 16 8.11 11.73 -17.03
C SER A 16 7.78 11.37 -15.57
N PHE A 17 6.54 11.57 -15.13
CA PHE A 17 6.10 11.26 -13.76
C PHE A 17 6.36 9.80 -13.37
N ILE A 18 6.01 8.85 -14.25
CA ILE A 18 6.27 7.43 -13.99
C ILE A 18 7.77 7.16 -13.87
N ARG A 19 8.61 7.86 -14.65
CA ARG A 19 10.07 7.75 -14.53
C ARG A 19 10.57 8.35 -13.22
N GLU A 20 9.99 9.44 -12.74
CA GLU A 20 10.33 10.06 -11.44
C GLU A 20 9.95 9.20 -10.24
N LEU A 21 9.02 8.25 -10.41
CA LEU A 21 8.55 7.37 -9.35
C LEU A 21 9.25 6.00 -9.34
N PHE A 22 9.63 5.46 -10.49
CA PHE A 22 10.27 4.14 -10.57
C PHE A 22 11.73 4.17 -10.09
N ASN A 23 12.12 3.20 -9.25
CA ASN A 23 13.43 3.13 -8.61
C ASN A 23 13.75 4.38 -7.78
N TYR A 24 12.72 4.94 -7.15
CA TYR A 24 12.80 6.06 -6.21
C TYR A 24 12.82 5.53 -4.78
N GLY A 25 13.77 6.00 -3.98
CA GLY A 25 13.92 5.65 -2.57
C GLY A 25 13.98 4.15 -2.33
N CYS A 26 13.38 3.72 -1.24
CA CYS A 26 13.48 2.36 -0.73
C CYS A 26 12.30 1.47 -1.08
N HIS A 27 11.19 2.00 -1.57
CA HIS A 27 9.93 1.29 -1.73
C HIS A 27 9.24 1.51 -3.09
N CYS A 28 9.55 2.57 -3.84
CA CYS A 28 8.93 2.80 -5.15
C CYS A 28 9.54 1.90 -6.24
N TYR A 29 9.06 0.65 -6.26
CA TYR A 29 9.34 -0.39 -7.25
C TYR A 29 10.83 -0.59 -7.58
N PRO A 30 11.73 -0.75 -6.59
CA PRO A 30 13.14 -1.01 -6.87
C PRO A 30 13.29 -2.32 -7.67
N GLY A 31 14.13 -2.32 -8.69
CA GLY A 31 14.25 -3.45 -9.63
C GLY A 31 13.14 -3.51 -10.68
N GLY A 32 12.36 -2.44 -10.84
CA GLY A 32 11.45 -2.22 -11.96
C GLY A 32 10.10 -2.96 -11.91
N SER A 33 9.36 -2.87 -13.02
CA SER A 33 7.95 -3.28 -13.12
C SER A 33 7.70 -4.78 -12.90
N LYS A 34 8.71 -5.63 -13.12
CA LYS A 34 8.61 -7.07 -12.87
C LYS A 34 8.63 -7.43 -11.37
N ASN A 35 8.98 -6.47 -10.51
CA ASN A 35 9.17 -6.66 -9.07
C ASN A 35 8.20 -5.84 -8.22
N ILE A 36 7.06 -5.39 -8.79
CA ILE A 36 6.07 -4.48 -8.17
C ILE A 36 5.55 -4.93 -6.78
N LEU A 37 5.84 -6.16 -6.37
CA LEU A 37 5.50 -6.68 -5.03
C LEU A 37 6.62 -7.37 -4.26
N LYS A 38 7.75 -7.59 -4.91
CA LYS A 38 8.82 -8.44 -4.40
C LYS A 38 9.97 -7.63 -3.81
N SER A 39 9.98 -6.33 -4.06
CA SER A 39 11.12 -5.46 -3.77
C SER A 39 10.80 -4.36 -2.77
N GLY A 40 11.83 -3.67 -2.30
CA GLY A 40 11.79 -2.59 -1.33
C GLY A 40 11.96 -3.05 0.11
N ARG A 41 12.88 -2.40 0.83
CA ARG A 41 13.27 -2.74 2.21
C ARG A 41 13.69 -1.49 2.98
N GLY A 42 13.82 -1.61 4.30
CA GLY A 42 14.22 -0.50 5.14
C GLY A 42 13.06 0.42 5.49
N LYS A 43 13.41 1.64 5.93
CA LYS A 43 12.44 2.69 6.24
C LYS A 43 12.20 3.54 4.99
N PRO A 44 10.99 4.09 4.81
CA PRO A 44 10.77 5.06 3.74
C PRO A 44 11.59 6.32 3.99
N LEU A 45 12.12 6.92 2.93
CA LEU A 45 12.97 8.12 3.01
C LEU A 45 12.17 9.41 3.11
N ASP A 46 10.99 9.44 2.49
CA ASP A 46 10.09 10.59 2.44
C ASP A 46 8.62 10.15 2.27
N ALA A 47 7.73 11.12 2.04
CA ALA A 47 6.31 10.89 1.86
C ALA A 47 5.99 10.06 0.60
N ILE A 48 6.67 10.30 -0.53
CA ILE A 48 6.45 9.56 -1.78
C ILE A 48 6.84 8.10 -1.57
N ASP A 49 8.00 7.85 -0.97
CA ASP A 49 8.50 6.52 -0.66
C ASP A 49 7.61 5.80 0.36
N GLN A 50 7.05 6.54 1.33
CA GLN A 50 6.06 6.02 2.27
C GLN A 50 4.78 5.58 1.55
N TYR A 51 4.25 6.34 0.59
CA TYR A 51 3.07 5.94 -0.19
C TYR A 51 3.33 4.68 -1.01
N CYS A 52 4.53 4.54 -1.58
CA CYS A 52 4.96 3.30 -2.25
C CYS A 52 5.05 2.12 -1.27
N GLN A 53 5.54 2.35 -0.04
CA GLN A 53 5.55 1.32 1.00
C GLN A 53 4.12 0.88 1.36
N GLN A 54 3.20 1.83 1.55
CA GLN A 54 1.80 1.57 1.88
C GLN A 54 1.09 0.79 0.76
N HIS A 55 1.28 1.20 -0.50
CA HIS A 55 0.75 0.48 -1.67
C HIS A 55 1.22 -0.97 -1.73
N LYS A 56 2.52 -1.20 -1.52
CA LYS A 56 3.10 -2.55 -1.45
C LYS A 56 2.52 -3.36 -0.30
N ILE A 57 2.35 -2.77 0.88
CA ILE A 57 1.71 -3.42 2.04
C ILE A 57 0.28 -3.82 1.69
N CYS A 58 -0.48 -2.93 1.06
CA CYS A 58 -1.85 -3.18 0.63
C CYS A 58 -1.95 -4.44 -0.25
N TYR A 59 -1.11 -4.54 -1.30
CA TYR A 59 -1.09 -5.73 -2.15
C TYR A 59 -0.57 -6.98 -1.43
N LYS A 60 0.36 -6.87 -0.48
CA LYS A 60 0.74 -8.02 0.37
C LYS A 60 -0.44 -8.52 1.19
N CYS A 61 -1.25 -7.61 1.71
CA CYS A 61 -2.45 -7.95 2.45
C CYS A 61 -3.53 -8.58 1.56
N ILE A 62 -3.61 -8.21 0.29
CA ILE A 62 -4.45 -8.92 -0.67
C ILE A 62 -4.05 -10.40 -0.74
N ASN A 63 -2.76 -10.70 -0.91
CA ASN A 63 -2.29 -12.09 -0.93
C ASN A 63 -2.59 -12.81 0.40
N SER A 64 -2.29 -12.15 1.52
CA SER A 64 -2.56 -12.71 2.85
C SER A 64 -4.04 -13.03 3.08
N ILE A 65 -4.96 -12.15 2.69
CA ILE A 65 -6.38 -12.27 3.02
C ILE A 65 -7.09 -13.23 2.06
N PHE A 66 -6.79 -13.14 0.76
CA PHE A 66 -7.50 -13.89 -0.30
C PHE A 66 -6.84 -15.21 -0.70
N ASN A 67 -5.52 -15.36 -0.56
CA ASN A 67 -4.81 -16.56 -1.02
C ASN A 67 -4.33 -17.45 0.14
N ASP A 68 -3.94 -16.85 1.27
CA ASP A 68 -3.39 -17.56 2.42
C ASP A 68 -4.35 -17.61 3.62
N GLY A 69 -5.37 -16.74 3.62
CA GLY A 69 -6.29 -16.53 4.74
C GLY A 69 -7.61 -17.27 4.63
N GLN A 70 -8.59 -16.83 5.42
CA GLN A 70 -9.91 -17.47 5.53
C GLN A 70 -10.71 -17.47 4.22
N TRP A 71 -10.39 -16.56 3.29
CA TRP A 71 -11.07 -16.42 1.99
C TRP A 71 -10.34 -17.17 0.87
N LYS A 72 -9.40 -18.05 1.21
CA LYS A 72 -8.71 -18.91 0.26
C LYS A 72 -9.71 -19.79 -0.49
N GLY A 73 -9.75 -19.62 -1.81
CA GLY A 73 -10.61 -20.41 -2.70
C GLY A 73 -11.92 -19.75 -3.09
N ASP A 74 -12.31 -18.64 -2.45
CA ASP A 74 -13.47 -17.82 -2.86
C ASP A 74 -13.28 -17.25 -4.27
N GLU A 75 -12.02 -17.07 -4.68
CA GLU A 75 -11.65 -16.61 -6.00
C GLU A 75 -10.49 -17.44 -6.56
N SER A 76 -10.59 -17.77 -7.84
CA SER A 76 -9.53 -18.48 -8.56
C SER A 76 -8.37 -17.51 -8.85
N ARG A 77 -7.54 -17.30 -7.82
CA ARG A 77 -6.25 -16.56 -7.84
C ARG A 77 -6.43 -15.04 -7.81
N CYS A 78 -6.43 -14.50 -6.60
CA CYS A 78 -6.33 -13.06 -6.40
C CYS A 78 -4.87 -12.62 -6.57
N ASN A 79 -4.50 -12.12 -7.76
CA ASN A 79 -3.13 -11.68 -8.05
C ASN A 79 -3.09 -10.17 -8.37
N PRO A 80 -2.72 -9.32 -7.40
CA PRO A 80 -2.64 -7.87 -7.62
C PRO A 80 -1.74 -7.42 -8.77
N ALA A 81 -0.75 -8.23 -9.18
CA ALA A 81 0.15 -7.89 -10.27
C ALA A 81 -0.42 -8.17 -11.67
N GLU A 82 -1.46 -9.01 -11.78
CA GLU A 82 -1.96 -9.52 -13.07
C GLU A 82 -3.47 -9.32 -13.24
N SER A 83 -4.23 -9.25 -12.15
CA SER A 83 -5.68 -9.13 -12.18
C SER A 83 -6.11 -7.71 -12.56
N SER A 84 -7.01 -7.61 -13.55
CA SER A 84 -7.69 -6.36 -13.89
C SER A 84 -8.85 -6.06 -12.94
N TYR A 85 -9.27 -4.80 -12.85
CA TYR A 85 -10.42 -4.37 -12.05
C TYR A 85 -11.25 -3.32 -12.78
N LYS A 86 -12.50 -3.13 -12.33
CA LYS A 86 -13.42 -2.10 -12.84
C LYS A 86 -13.35 -0.86 -11.95
N MET A 87 -13.16 0.30 -12.59
CA MET A 87 -13.24 1.62 -11.96
C MET A 87 -14.24 2.50 -12.71
N ILE A 88 -14.85 3.44 -11.99
CA ILE A 88 -15.77 4.43 -12.56
C ILE A 88 -15.10 5.79 -12.41
N ALA A 89 -14.82 6.41 -13.55
CA ALA A 89 -14.17 7.72 -13.62
C ALA A 89 -15.20 8.79 -13.97
N ASN A 90 -15.20 9.89 -13.23
CA ASN A 90 -15.90 11.11 -13.57
C ASN A 90 -14.85 12.17 -13.98
N MET A 91 -14.77 12.42 -15.29
CA MET A 91 -13.79 13.35 -15.84
C MET A 91 -14.07 14.80 -15.46
N SER A 92 -15.34 15.19 -15.32
CA SER A 92 -15.73 16.56 -14.98
C SER A 92 -15.50 16.88 -13.50
N ALA A 93 -15.65 15.88 -12.63
CA ALA A 93 -15.42 16.00 -11.20
C ALA A 93 -14.00 15.56 -10.77
N TYR A 94 -13.15 15.17 -11.72
CA TYR A 94 -11.80 14.64 -11.47
C TYR A 94 -11.76 13.57 -10.38
N SER A 95 -12.77 12.69 -10.38
CA SER A 95 -12.94 11.67 -9.34
C SER A 95 -12.96 10.28 -9.93
N VAL A 96 -12.48 9.33 -9.14
CA VAL A 96 -12.49 7.90 -9.47
C VAL A 96 -13.03 7.16 -8.25
N ARG A 97 -13.86 6.14 -8.50
CA ARG A 97 -14.27 5.17 -7.49
C ARG A 97 -14.15 3.75 -8.04
N CYS A 98 -13.95 2.79 -7.15
CA CYS A 98 -14.00 1.39 -7.52
C CYS A 98 -15.44 0.94 -7.75
N SER A 99 -15.64 0.06 -8.74
CA SER A 99 -16.96 -0.50 -8.99
C SER A 99 -17.38 -1.42 -7.85
N GLU A 100 -18.63 -1.34 -7.45
CA GLU A 100 -19.26 -2.31 -6.53
C GLU A 100 -19.63 -3.61 -7.27
N ASP A 101 -19.88 -3.52 -8.58
CA ASP A 101 -20.17 -4.65 -9.47
C ASP A 101 -18.88 -5.37 -9.91
N GLN A 102 -18.13 -5.89 -8.94
CA GLN A 102 -16.99 -6.78 -9.15
C GLN A 102 -16.73 -7.61 -7.91
N ASN A 103 -15.93 -8.66 -8.06
CA ASN A 103 -15.59 -9.51 -6.93
C ASN A 103 -14.72 -8.75 -5.88
N PRO A 104 -14.74 -9.18 -4.61
CA PRO A 104 -14.03 -8.48 -3.55
C PRO A 104 -12.51 -8.36 -3.76
N CYS A 105 -11.84 -9.34 -4.38
CA CYS A 105 -10.42 -9.24 -4.71
C CYS A 105 -10.12 -8.09 -5.68
N ARG A 106 -10.85 -8.02 -6.80
CA ARG A 106 -10.66 -6.98 -7.81
C ARG A 106 -10.99 -5.61 -7.25
N ARG A 107 -12.00 -5.54 -6.39
CA ARG A 107 -12.29 -4.33 -5.62
C ARG A 107 -11.11 -3.96 -4.72
N ALA A 108 -10.56 -4.88 -3.93
CA ALA A 108 -9.41 -4.63 -3.07
C ALA A 108 -8.19 -4.10 -3.84
N ILE A 109 -7.86 -4.69 -5.01
CA ILE A 109 -6.79 -4.19 -5.88
C ILE A 109 -7.08 -2.75 -6.33
N CYS A 110 -8.31 -2.49 -6.78
CA CYS A 110 -8.74 -1.16 -7.19
C CYS A 110 -8.60 -0.14 -6.05
N GLU A 111 -9.04 -0.48 -4.84
CA GLU A 111 -8.99 0.42 -3.68
C GLU A 111 -7.54 0.73 -3.28
N CYS A 112 -6.65 -0.27 -3.32
CA CYS A 112 -5.21 -0.05 -3.09
C CYS A 112 -4.62 0.94 -4.11
N ASP A 113 -4.95 0.77 -5.39
CA ASP A 113 -4.46 1.63 -6.48
C ASP A 113 -5.05 3.03 -6.42
N LEU A 114 -6.34 3.14 -6.06
CA LEU A 114 -7.03 4.40 -5.91
C LEU A 114 -6.43 5.22 -4.77
N ASN A 115 -6.25 4.63 -3.59
CA ASN A 115 -5.64 5.31 -2.44
C ASN A 115 -4.22 5.77 -2.76
N TYR A 116 -3.41 4.92 -3.38
CA TYR A 116 -2.05 5.31 -3.80
C TYR A 116 -2.06 6.47 -4.80
N ALA A 117 -2.94 6.40 -5.80
CA ALA A 117 -3.07 7.46 -6.78
C ALA A 117 -3.53 8.78 -6.12
N GLN A 118 -4.52 8.74 -5.25
CA GLN A 118 -5.02 9.91 -4.51
C GLN A 118 -3.95 10.54 -3.64
N GLN A 119 -3.18 9.74 -2.89
CA GLN A 119 -2.07 10.23 -2.06
C GLN A 119 -1.02 10.97 -2.90
N LEU A 120 -0.61 10.38 -4.02
CA LEU A 120 0.39 11.00 -4.89
C LEU A 120 -0.14 12.22 -5.64
N THR A 121 -1.40 12.22 -6.09
CA THR A 121 -1.98 13.38 -6.78
C THR A 121 -2.41 14.51 -5.85
N GLY A 122 -2.69 14.18 -4.58
CA GLY A 122 -2.98 15.16 -3.54
C GLY A 122 -1.73 15.80 -2.93
N LEU A 123 -0.55 15.21 -3.16
CA LEU A 123 0.73 15.75 -2.77
C LEU A 123 1.21 16.79 -3.80
N ASP A 124 1.87 17.86 -3.34
CA ASP A 124 2.73 18.66 -4.22
C ASP A 124 3.98 17.84 -4.57
N PHE A 125 3.88 17.06 -5.64
CA PHE A 125 4.90 16.09 -6.01
C PHE A 125 6.27 16.74 -6.22
N GLU A 126 6.35 17.90 -6.88
CA GLU A 126 7.63 18.56 -7.17
C GLU A 126 8.28 19.09 -5.89
N ALA A 127 7.49 19.58 -4.93
CA ALA A 127 8.02 20.06 -3.65
C ALA A 127 8.50 18.93 -2.71
N ASN A 128 8.02 17.70 -2.93
CA ASN A 128 8.30 16.55 -2.07
C ASN A 128 9.19 15.50 -2.74
N HIS A 129 9.44 15.63 -4.04
CA HIS A 129 10.33 14.75 -4.79
C HIS A 129 11.77 15.20 -4.61
N ASN A 130 12.63 14.27 -4.22
CA ASN A 130 14.06 14.47 -4.14
C ASN A 130 14.78 13.66 -5.23
N PRO A 131 15.31 14.31 -6.28
CA PRO A 131 16.05 13.62 -7.33
C PRO A 131 17.23 12.77 -6.84
N ASP A 132 17.81 13.07 -5.67
CA ASP A 132 18.94 12.31 -5.10
C ASP A 132 18.53 10.91 -4.63
N PHE A 133 17.23 10.65 -4.46
CA PHE A 133 16.71 9.32 -4.10
C PHE A 133 16.47 8.43 -5.30
N LEU A 134 16.78 8.88 -6.51
CA LEU A 134 16.66 8.08 -7.73
C LEU A 134 17.91 7.25 -7.99
N GLN A 135 17.75 5.95 -8.22
CA GLN A 135 18.89 5.06 -8.54
C GLN A 135 19.63 5.51 -9.81
N ARG A 136 18.91 6.03 -10.81
CA ARG A 136 19.54 6.56 -12.04
C ARG A 136 20.39 7.81 -11.81
N ASN A 137 20.20 8.49 -10.69
CA ASN A 137 20.98 9.67 -10.28
C ASN A 137 22.10 9.28 -9.28
N GLY A 138 22.32 7.99 -9.03
CA GLY A 138 23.38 7.50 -8.15
C GLY A 138 22.93 7.10 -6.74
N PHE A 139 21.63 7.09 -6.46
CA PHE A 139 21.13 6.54 -5.19
C PHE A 139 21.48 5.06 -5.05
N ASP A 140 22.34 4.73 -4.09
CA ASP A 140 22.67 3.35 -3.76
C ASP A 140 21.60 2.75 -2.82
N TYR A 141 20.67 2.03 -3.44
CA TYR A 141 19.61 1.33 -2.72
C TYR A 141 20.14 0.36 -1.67
N ASP A 142 21.26 -0.32 -1.92
CA ASP A 142 21.67 -1.40 -1.05
C ASP A 142 22.22 -0.91 0.29
N SER A 143 22.99 0.17 0.25
CA SER A 143 23.55 0.85 1.43
C SER A 143 22.52 1.72 2.16
N ASN A 144 21.60 2.38 1.45
CA ASN A 144 20.64 3.29 2.08
C ASN A 144 19.39 2.59 2.63
N CYS A 145 18.95 1.50 2.02
CA CYS A 145 17.68 0.85 2.35
C CYS A 145 17.84 -0.37 3.27
N VAL A 146 18.72 -0.30 4.27
CA VAL A 146 19.05 -1.45 5.14
C VAL A 146 17.85 -1.96 5.94
N LYS A 147 17.66 -3.29 5.95
CA LYS A 147 16.72 -3.94 6.87
C LYS A 147 17.30 -3.87 8.28
N ARG A 148 16.72 -3.05 9.15
CA ARG A 148 17.07 -3.08 10.58
C ARG A 148 16.23 -4.15 11.27
N GLY A 149 16.89 -5.21 11.77
CA GLY A 149 16.26 -6.33 12.47
C GLY A 149 16.47 -7.69 11.78
N SER A 150 16.46 -8.78 12.57
CA SER A 150 16.60 -10.15 12.06
C SER A 150 15.49 -10.49 11.06
N PRO A 151 15.74 -11.40 10.09
CA PRO A 151 14.70 -11.91 9.20
C PRO A 151 13.48 -12.32 10.04
N SER A 152 12.33 -11.68 9.78
CA SER A 152 11.09 -12.09 10.42
C SER A 152 10.69 -13.42 9.79
N GLU A 153 11.00 -14.52 10.48
CA GLU A 153 10.84 -15.87 9.96
C GLU A 153 9.36 -16.25 9.74
N LYS A 154 8.43 -15.63 10.48
CA LYS A 154 6.99 -15.63 10.25
C LYS A 154 6.51 -14.26 10.77
N VAL A 155 5.66 -13.47 10.09
CA VAL A 155 4.28 -13.76 9.69
C VAL A 155 3.91 -12.71 8.62
N ALA A 156 3.63 -13.12 7.38
CA ALA A 156 3.08 -12.22 6.35
C ALA A 156 1.55 -12.14 6.46
N GLN A 157 1.03 -12.06 7.69
CA GLN A 157 -0.41 -11.93 7.91
C GLN A 157 -0.77 -10.46 8.04
N CYS A 158 -1.93 -10.12 7.50
CA CYS A 158 -2.53 -8.82 7.65
C CYS A 158 -3.81 -8.89 8.48
N CYS A 159 -4.08 -7.78 9.14
CA CYS A 159 -5.30 -7.55 9.88
C CYS A 159 -6.44 -7.18 8.93
N GLY A 160 -7.67 -7.53 9.31
CA GLY A 160 -8.89 -7.22 8.56
C GLY A 160 -9.35 -8.38 7.67
N ASP A 161 -10.29 -8.05 6.79
CA ASP A 161 -10.97 -8.96 5.89
C ASP A 161 -11.03 -8.41 4.46
N ARG A 162 -11.80 -9.07 3.59
CA ARG A 162 -11.98 -8.67 2.19
C ARG A 162 -12.58 -7.27 1.99
N ASN A 163 -13.15 -6.66 3.04
CA ASN A 163 -13.75 -5.32 3.03
C ASN A 163 -12.84 -4.26 3.67
N SER A 164 -11.70 -4.65 4.23
CA SER A 164 -10.82 -3.75 4.98
C SER A 164 -9.89 -2.91 4.10
N PHE A 165 -9.88 -3.15 2.78
CA PHE A 165 -9.03 -2.47 1.80
C PHE A 165 -9.47 -1.03 1.57
N PRO A 166 -8.52 -0.08 1.44
CA PRO A 166 -7.07 -0.27 1.26
C PRO A 166 -6.24 -0.21 2.56
N PHE A 167 -6.88 -0.26 3.73
CA PHE A 167 -6.22 -0.02 5.02
C PHE A 167 -5.87 -1.23 5.91
N PRO A 168 -5.72 -2.49 5.43
CA PRO A 168 -5.16 -3.57 6.23
C PRO A 168 -3.74 -3.26 6.70
N GLN A 169 -3.47 -3.43 8.00
CA GLN A 169 -2.13 -3.35 8.55
C GLN A 169 -1.49 -4.74 8.62
N MET A 170 -0.19 -4.80 8.33
CA MET A 170 0.58 -6.03 8.52
C MET A 170 0.93 -6.25 9.99
N LEU A 171 0.89 -7.52 10.40
CA LEU A 171 1.51 -7.96 11.64
C LEU A 171 3.04 -7.88 11.55
N THR A 172 3.65 -7.50 12.65
CA THR A 172 5.11 -7.42 12.83
C THR A 172 5.47 -7.92 14.23
N LYS A 173 6.76 -8.07 14.53
CA LYS A 173 7.20 -8.40 15.90
C LYS A 173 6.75 -7.34 16.92
N GLN A 174 6.66 -6.08 16.49
CA GLN A 174 6.25 -4.96 17.36
C GLN A 174 4.74 -4.73 17.39
N LYS A 175 4.01 -5.20 16.37
CA LYS A 175 2.55 -5.13 16.25
C LYS A 175 2.03 -6.52 15.94
N ASN A 176 1.86 -7.32 16.98
CA ASN A 176 1.74 -8.76 16.92
C ASN A 176 0.28 -9.27 16.94
N GLU A 177 -0.70 -8.40 17.16
CA GLU A 177 -2.12 -8.76 17.14
C GLU A 177 -2.96 -7.78 16.30
N CYS A 178 -4.15 -8.24 15.92
CA CYS A 178 -5.08 -7.51 15.07
C CYS A 178 -6.33 -7.08 15.83
N CYS A 179 -6.79 -5.88 15.52
CA CYS A 179 -8.09 -5.34 15.91
C CYS A 179 -8.73 -4.73 14.66
N ALA A 180 -9.76 -5.40 14.14
CA ALA A 180 -10.18 -5.35 12.73
C ALA A 180 -8.98 -5.28 11.79
N ASN A 181 -8.82 -4.17 11.06
CA ASN A 181 -7.77 -3.94 10.08
C ASN A 181 -6.49 -3.30 10.67
N VAL A 182 -6.45 -3.03 11.98
CA VAL A 182 -5.35 -2.37 12.67
C VAL A 182 -4.45 -3.40 13.37
N ALA A 183 -3.14 -3.27 13.18
CA ALA A 183 -2.14 -4.07 13.87
C ALA A 183 -1.64 -3.30 15.10
N PHE A 184 -1.69 -3.94 16.26
CA PHE A 184 -1.32 -3.35 17.55
C PHE A 184 -0.36 -4.28 18.32
N ASN A 185 0.27 -3.75 19.37
CA ASN A 185 1.15 -4.52 20.24
C ASN A 185 0.34 -5.07 21.41
N SER A 186 0.13 -6.38 21.53
CA SER A 186 -0.72 -6.90 22.62
C SER A 186 -0.11 -6.83 24.02
N ALA A 187 1.21 -6.65 24.13
CA ALA A 187 1.87 -6.43 25.41
C ALA A 187 1.81 -4.96 25.88
N ARG A 188 1.51 -4.03 24.97
CA ARG A 188 1.44 -2.58 25.26
C ARG A 188 0.06 -1.98 25.05
N GLU A 189 -0.79 -2.67 24.29
CA GLU A 189 -2.19 -2.43 23.90
C GLU A 189 -2.50 -1.19 23.01
N GLU A 190 -3.80 -0.90 22.92
CA GLU A 190 -4.68 -0.05 22.07
C GLU A 190 -4.90 -0.29 20.56
N CYS A 191 -6.19 -0.42 20.22
CA CYS A 191 -6.93 -0.20 18.99
C CYS A 191 -8.42 -0.01 19.38
N CYS A 192 -8.91 1.20 19.62
CA CYS A 192 -10.14 1.40 20.40
C CYS A 192 -11.50 1.23 19.67
N ALA A 193 -11.53 0.80 18.40
CA ALA A 193 -12.69 0.23 17.65
C ALA A 193 -12.39 0.21 16.13
N GLU A 194 -12.85 -0.73 15.30
CA GLU A 194 -13.51 -2.03 15.58
C GLU A 194 -12.41 -3.13 15.68
N ASN A 195 -12.35 -4.13 16.57
CA ASN A 195 -13.14 -4.53 17.73
C ASN A 195 -12.31 -4.33 19.03
N VAL A 196 -12.19 -3.05 19.38
CA VAL A 196 -11.79 -2.40 20.64
C VAL A 196 -10.73 -3.09 21.50
N VAL A 197 -9.58 -2.45 21.60
CA VAL A 197 -8.42 -2.80 22.39
C VAL A 197 -7.91 -1.51 23.01
N ALA A 198 -7.46 -1.56 24.25
CA ALA A 198 -6.98 -0.47 25.09
C ALA A 198 -5.98 -1.09 26.06
N LYS A 199 -4.98 -0.45 26.67
CA LYS A 199 -4.49 0.93 26.68
C LYS A 199 -3.31 1.19 25.73
N ILE A 200 -3.09 2.40 25.19
CA ILE A 200 -1.82 3.12 25.44
C ILE A 200 -2.09 4.40 26.22
N GLY A 201 -3.28 4.97 26.18
CA GLY A 201 -3.75 5.86 27.27
C GLY A 201 -4.60 5.15 28.32
N LYS A 202 -5.08 3.95 27.97
CA LYS A 202 -6.50 3.61 27.98
C LYS A 202 -7.11 4.31 26.81
N CYS A 203 -7.83 3.58 26.02
CA CYS A 203 -8.92 4.17 25.28
C CYS A 203 -10.03 4.69 26.23
N SER A 204 -9.68 5.21 27.43
CA SER A 204 -10.41 5.17 28.71
C SER A 204 -11.79 5.66 28.52
N GLN A 205 -12.59 4.64 28.25
CA GLN A 205 -14.01 4.54 28.03
C GLN A 205 -14.23 3.23 27.25
N TYR A 206 -13.36 2.85 26.29
CA TYR A 206 -13.49 1.66 25.42
C TYR A 206 -12.17 1.11 24.87
#